data_AF-A0A7E4V8U1-F1
#
_entry.id   AF-A0A7E4V8U1-F1
#
_cell.length_a   1.000
_cell.length_b   1.000
_cell.length_c   1.000
_cell.angle_alpha   90.00
_cell.angle_beta   90.00
_cell.angle_gamma   90.00
#
_symmetry.space_group_name_H-M   'P 1'
#
loop_
_entity.id
_entity.type
_entity.pdbx_description
1 polymer ?
#
loop_
_entity_poly.entity_id
_entity_poly.type
_entity_poly.pdbx_seq_one_letter_code
_entity_poly.pdbx_strand_id
1 'polypeptide(L)'
;MKGILNLFVVCLYAAYTEAQVSVIFGNAVQANNCGEWSNWGACIWLKGKRPRWNKSYFDQLLPGRSGCRHHIFYRLLQDKWGQAFSNFFEYMRNVTISEEPCGECSYQQSCGRQCHRHGNVDEINPLFVAERRCARVDQSSACVSRNINNCKIWPNPEVPLPNVTDGIREIINGFDYLTCIPEQRENEMVCRCCCHPFAPNPTTFKCEPKPYLIENAKSFNKDFLISSAQLLNEKDTRE
;
A
#
# COMPACT_ATOMS: atom_id res chain seq x y z
N MET A 1 5.27 17.34 -39.06
CA MET A 1 5.77 17.28 -37.67
C MET A 1 4.72 16.60 -36.80
N LYS A 2 4.78 15.27 -36.71
CA LYS A 2 3.95 14.42 -35.84
C LYS A 2 4.93 13.71 -34.92
N GLY A 3 5.13 14.18 -33.69
CA GLY A 3 6.17 13.59 -32.85
C GLY A 3 6.33 14.11 -31.42
N ILE A 4 5.48 15.02 -30.94
CA ILE A 4 5.65 15.60 -29.59
C ILE A 4 4.40 15.43 -28.71
N LEU A 5 3.26 14.98 -29.26
CA LEU A 5 1.99 14.95 -28.51
C LEU A 5 1.77 13.69 -27.65
N ASN A 6 2.62 12.66 -27.73
CA ASN A 6 2.43 11.40 -27.00
C ASN A 6 3.29 11.23 -25.74
N LEU A 7 4.12 12.22 -25.38
CA LEU A 7 4.98 12.10 -24.19
C LEU A 7 4.31 12.63 -22.90
N PHE A 8 3.28 13.47 -23.02
CA PHE A 8 2.63 14.09 -21.85
C PHE A 8 1.52 13.25 -21.21
N VAL A 9 1.03 12.20 -21.87
CA VAL A 9 -0.06 11.36 -21.35
C VAL A 9 0.46 10.24 -20.42
N VAL A 10 1.78 9.98 -20.39
CA VAL A 10 2.34 8.85 -19.62
C VAL A 10 2.76 9.24 -18.19
N CYS A 11 2.83 10.53 -17.84
CA CYS A 11 3.35 10.96 -16.53
C CYS A 11 2.30 11.22 -15.42
N LEU A 12 0.99 11.21 -15.71
CA LEU A 12 -0.04 11.53 -14.70
C LEU A 12 -0.68 10.31 -14.02
N TYR A 13 -0.23 9.09 -14.32
CA TYR A 13 -0.67 7.88 -13.61
C TYR A 13 0.01 7.68 -12.24
N ALA A 14 0.90 8.59 -11.81
CA ALA A 14 1.73 8.42 -10.61
C ALA A 14 1.01 8.71 -9.27
N ALA A 15 -0.30 8.95 -9.25
CA ALA A 15 -1.03 9.33 -8.02
C ALA A 15 -1.93 8.22 -7.44
N TYR A 16 -1.75 6.96 -7.84
CA TYR A 16 -2.37 5.86 -7.09
C TYR A 16 -1.39 5.44 -6.01
N THR A 17 -1.72 5.78 -4.77
CA THR A 17 -0.93 5.55 -3.56
C THR A 17 -0.68 4.05 -3.37
N GLU A 18 0.42 3.56 -3.95
CA GLU A 18 0.94 2.22 -3.69
C GLU A 18 1.68 2.21 -2.35
N ALA A 19 0.98 1.96 -1.23
CA ALA A 19 1.63 1.75 0.06
C ALA A 19 0.70 1.07 1.05
N GLN A 20 1.15 0.05 1.76
CA GLN A 20 0.38 -0.58 2.83
C GLN A 20 1.20 -0.72 4.11
N VAL A 21 0.57 -0.23 5.18
CA VAL A 21 1.07 0.07 6.53
C VAL A 21 1.48 1.53 6.70
N SER A 22 2.41 2.07 5.92
CA SER A 22 2.85 3.47 6.13
C SER A 22 1.81 4.51 5.74
N VAL A 23 0.90 4.20 4.81
CA VAL A 23 -0.23 5.07 4.42
C VAL A 23 -1.19 5.36 5.57
N ILE A 24 -1.29 4.46 6.55
CA ILE A 24 -2.09 4.66 7.76
C ILE A 24 -1.60 5.89 8.53
N PHE A 25 -0.31 6.20 8.41
CA PHE A 25 0.35 7.25 9.16
C PHE A 25 0.66 8.50 8.34
N GLY A 26 0.44 8.49 7.02
CA GLY A 26 0.66 9.66 6.14
C GLY A 26 1.13 9.31 4.72
N ASN A 27 1.57 10.33 3.97
CA ASN A 27 2.05 10.16 2.60
C ASN A 27 3.39 9.40 2.56
N ALA A 28 3.41 8.24 1.92
CA ALA A 28 4.51 7.29 1.95
C ALA A 28 5.27 7.20 0.62
N VAL A 29 5.70 8.34 0.09
CA VAL A 29 6.43 8.45 -1.18
C VAL A 29 7.86 8.94 -0.96
N GLN A 30 8.76 8.67 -1.92
CA GLN A 30 10.08 9.31 -1.92
C GLN A 30 9.92 10.80 -2.25
N ALA A 31 9.74 11.62 -1.23
CA ALA A 31 9.55 13.06 -1.37
C ALA A 31 10.88 13.83 -1.34
N ASN A 32 10.86 15.04 -1.88
CA ASN A 32 12.04 15.91 -2.00
C ASN A 32 12.47 16.53 -0.66
N ASN A 33 11.70 16.31 0.41
CA ASN A 33 12.01 16.80 1.76
C ASN A 33 13.09 15.96 2.49
N CYS A 34 13.77 15.06 1.79
CA CYS A 34 14.87 14.25 2.31
C CYS A 34 16.11 14.45 1.42
N GLY A 35 17.28 14.64 2.04
CA GLY A 35 18.54 14.78 1.31
C GLY A 35 18.97 13.51 0.58
N GLU A 36 18.60 12.35 1.11
CA GLU A 36 18.84 11.06 0.48
C GLU A 36 17.72 10.05 0.82
N TRP A 37 17.53 9.09 -0.08
CA TRP A 37 16.67 7.92 0.14
C TRP A 37 17.49 6.66 -0.03
N SER A 38 17.23 5.65 0.80
CA SER A 38 17.82 4.33 0.61
C SER A 38 17.36 3.72 -0.72
N ASN A 39 18.12 2.76 -1.22
CA ASN A 39 17.59 1.86 -2.25
C ASN A 39 16.30 1.18 -1.77
N TRP A 40 15.46 0.80 -2.71
CA TRP A 40 14.28 0.00 -2.42
C TRP A 40 14.69 -1.37 -1.87
N GLY A 41 14.15 -1.72 -0.70
CA GLY A 41 14.36 -3.00 -0.05
C GLY A 41 13.77 -4.17 -0.84
N ALA A 42 14.04 -5.39 -0.38
CA ALA A 42 13.41 -6.57 -0.95
C ALA A 42 11.93 -6.65 -0.55
N CYS A 43 11.10 -7.27 -1.39
CA CYS A 43 9.66 -7.45 -1.19
C CYS A 43 9.29 -8.09 0.15
N ILE A 44 8.59 -7.38 1.03
CA ILE A 44 8.05 -7.99 2.25
C ILE A 44 6.91 -8.93 1.90
N TRP A 45 6.94 -10.13 2.48
CA TRP A 45 5.90 -11.12 2.28
C TRP A 45 5.66 -11.97 3.53
N LEU A 46 4.49 -12.59 3.60
CA LEU A 46 4.01 -13.30 4.79
C LEU A 46 4.81 -14.58 5.05
N LYS A 47 4.96 -15.46 4.07
CA LYS A 47 5.67 -16.76 4.18
C LYS A 47 5.99 -17.31 2.81
N GLY A 48 6.84 -18.33 2.73
CA GLY A 48 7.06 -19.11 1.51
C GLY A 48 8.49 -19.61 1.39
N LYS A 49 8.90 -19.97 0.17
CA LYS A 49 10.19 -20.64 -0.07
C LYS A 49 11.42 -19.77 0.21
N ARG A 50 11.29 -18.44 0.14
CA ARG A 50 12.41 -17.55 0.43
C ARG A 50 12.63 -17.49 1.95
N PRO A 51 13.82 -17.82 2.48
CA PRO A 51 14.07 -17.84 3.92
C PRO A 51 13.77 -16.51 4.62
N ARG A 52 13.92 -15.37 3.92
CA ARG A 52 13.58 -14.05 4.44
C ARG A 52 12.09 -13.91 4.77
N TRP A 53 11.19 -14.52 4.00
CA TRP A 53 9.74 -14.42 4.24
C TRP A 53 9.30 -15.13 5.52
N ASN A 54 10.13 -16.03 6.05
CA ASN A 54 9.86 -16.71 7.32
C ASN A 54 10.33 -15.89 8.54
N LYS A 55 11.00 -14.76 8.33
CA LYS A 55 11.39 -13.83 9.40
C LYS A 55 10.23 -12.94 9.83
N SER A 56 10.39 -12.26 10.97
CA SER A 56 9.47 -11.21 11.42
C SER A 56 9.38 -10.07 10.40
N TYR A 57 8.30 -9.28 10.42
CA TYR A 57 8.14 -8.12 9.54
C TYR A 57 9.38 -7.19 9.56
N PHE A 58 9.83 -6.79 10.75
CA PHE A 58 10.95 -5.86 10.90
C PHE A 58 12.30 -6.45 10.41
N ASP A 59 12.48 -7.77 10.51
CA ASP A 59 13.68 -8.46 10.01
C ASP A 59 13.69 -8.64 8.48
N GLN A 60 12.58 -8.39 7.81
CA GLN A 60 12.51 -8.35 6.35
C GLN A 60 12.93 -7.01 5.76
N LEU A 61 12.93 -5.94 6.56
CA LEU A 61 13.34 -4.59 6.15
C LEU A 61 14.82 -4.55 5.75
N LEU A 62 15.14 -3.62 4.84
CA LEU A 62 16.50 -3.40 4.33
C LEU A 62 17.48 -3.19 5.51
N PRO A 63 18.51 -4.05 5.68
CA PRO A 63 19.49 -3.92 6.74
C PRO A 63 20.54 -2.85 6.42
N GLY A 64 21.48 -2.64 7.34
CA GLY A 64 22.59 -1.71 7.18
C GLY A 64 22.31 -0.33 7.74
N ARG A 65 23.34 0.55 7.69
CA ARG A 65 23.28 1.90 8.30
C ARG A 65 22.27 2.81 7.61
N SER A 66 22.17 2.73 6.29
CA SER A 66 21.21 3.48 5.48
C SER A 66 19.87 2.75 5.30
N GLY A 67 19.77 1.49 5.72
CA GLY A 67 18.57 0.67 5.56
C GLY A 67 17.42 1.04 6.50
N CYS A 68 16.22 0.58 6.16
CA CYS A 68 15.00 0.84 6.92
C CYS A 68 14.96 0.17 8.29
N ARG A 69 15.69 -0.93 8.51
CA ARG A 69 15.67 -1.65 9.80
C ARG A 69 16.13 -0.79 10.98
N HIS A 70 17.07 0.12 10.73
CA HIS A 70 17.59 1.03 11.76
C HIS A 70 17.00 2.44 11.64
N HIS A 71 16.01 2.64 10.77
CA HIS A 71 15.37 3.94 10.59
C HIS A 71 14.50 4.27 11.81
N ILE A 72 14.50 5.53 12.22
CA ILE A 72 13.86 5.98 13.47
C ILE A 72 12.38 5.61 13.54
N PHE A 73 11.67 5.73 12.41
CA PHE A 73 10.25 5.35 12.31
C PHE A 73 10.03 3.89 12.70
N TYR A 74 10.76 2.96 12.07
CA TYR A 74 10.59 1.53 12.33
C TYR A 74 11.10 1.11 13.71
N ARG A 75 12.15 1.75 14.23
CA ARG A 75 12.59 1.52 15.62
C ARG A 75 11.51 1.92 16.62
N LEU A 76 10.95 3.11 16.49
CA LEU A 76 9.86 3.56 17.36
C LEU A 76 8.62 2.67 17.23
N LEU A 77 8.30 2.24 16.01
CA LEU A 77 7.18 1.34 15.74
C LEU A 77 7.39 -0.02 16.42
N GLN A 78 8.60 -0.56 16.31
CA GLN A 78 8.99 -1.83 16.94
C GLN A 78 9.02 -1.71 18.47
N ASP A 79 9.57 -0.62 19.01
CA ASP A 79 9.68 -0.41 20.46
C ASP A 79 8.31 -0.23 21.11
N LYS A 80 7.37 0.48 20.46
CA LYS A 80 6.03 0.75 21.01
C LYS A 80 5.03 -0.37 20.72
N TRP A 81 5.00 -0.86 19.49
CA TRP A 81 3.94 -1.74 18.97
C TRP A 81 4.48 -3.04 18.34
N GLY A 82 5.76 -3.38 18.55
CA GLY A 82 6.39 -4.55 17.93
C GLY A 82 5.63 -5.86 18.17
N GLN A 83 5.10 -6.06 19.38
CA GLN A 83 4.28 -7.24 19.68
C GLN A 83 2.93 -7.22 18.95
N ALA A 84 2.25 -6.07 18.88
CA ALA A 84 1.00 -5.92 18.14
C ALA A 84 1.20 -6.19 16.64
N PHE A 85 2.28 -5.64 16.06
CA PHE A 85 2.66 -5.93 14.67
C PHE A 85 2.99 -7.41 14.45
N SER A 86 3.68 -8.05 15.39
CA SER A 86 3.99 -9.47 15.31
C SER A 86 2.73 -10.32 15.33
N ASN A 87 1.80 -10.05 16.25
CA ASN A 87 0.52 -10.74 16.34
C ASN A 87 -0.31 -10.58 15.06
N PHE A 88 -0.40 -9.36 14.53
CA PHE A 88 -1.05 -9.09 13.24
C PHE A 88 -0.39 -9.88 12.09
N PHE A 89 0.93 -9.81 11.98
CA PHE A 89 1.67 -10.42 10.88
C PHE A 89 1.60 -11.95 10.92
N GLU A 90 1.66 -12.54 12.12
CA GLU A 90 1.50 -13.98 12.35
C GLU A 90 0.07 -14.44 12.04
N TYR A 91 -0.94 -13.67 12.46
CA TYR A 91 -2.33 -13.93 12.08
C TYR A 91 -2.51 -13.95 10.56
N MET A 92 -2.03 -12.90 9.87
CA MET A 92 -2.08 -12.82 8.40
C MET A 92 -1.34 -13.99 7.74
N ARG A 93 -0.17 -14.37 8.26
CA ARG A 93 0.60 -15.54 7.79
C ARG A 93 -0.18 -16.86 7.97
N ASN A 94 -0.94 -17.00 9.04
CA ASN A 94 -1.66 -18.22 9.36
C ASN A 94 -2.95 -18.37 8.54
N VAL A 95 -3.67 -17.26 8.31
CA VAL A 95 -4.92 -17.27 7.54
C VAL A 95 -4.67 -17.35 6.03
N THR A 96 -3.60 -16.74 5.51
CA THR A 96 -3.26 -16.79 4.08
C THR A 96 -2.70 -18.16 3.72
N ILE A 97 -3.28 -18.81 2.71
CA ILE A 97 -2.83 -20.09 2.17
C ILE A 97 -1.72 -19.86 1.12
N SER A 98 -1.85 -18.83 0.30
CA SER A 98 -0.86 -18.46 -0.73
C SER A 98 0.55 -18.26 -0.15
N GLU A 99 1.54 -18.93 -0.75
CA GLU A 99 2.96 -18.82 -0.37
C GLU A 99 3.76 -17.84 -1.24
N GLU A 100 3.25 -17.49 -2.41
CA GLU A 100 3.87 -16.49 -3.29
C GLU A 100 3.11 -15.15 -3.18
N PRO A 101 3.79 -14.01 -3.43
CA PRO A 101 3.17 -12.69 -3.49
C PRO A 101 1.91 -12.67 -4.35
N CYS A 102 0.85 -12.12 -3.79
CA CYS A 102 -0.49 -12.06 -4.38
C CYS A 102 -1.25 -10.88 -3.79
N GLY A 103 -2.45 -10.64 -4.32
CA GLY A 103 -3.40 -9.71 -3.72
C GLY A 103 -2.98 -8.25 -3.84
N GLU A 104 -1.93 -7.92 -4.60
CA GLU A 104 -1.27 -6.60 -4.52
C GLU A 104 -0.79 -6.25 -3.10
N CYS A 105 -0.51 -7.28 -2.26
CA CYS A 105 -0.20 -7.13 -0.83
C CYS A 105 1.30 -7.08 -0.50
N SER A 106 2.19 -7.30 -1.47
CA SER A 106 3.65 -7.32 -1.27
C SER A 106 4.28 -5.99 -1.69
N TYR A 107 5.07 -5.41 -0.80
CA TYR A 107 5.61 -4.07 -0.95
C TYR A 107 7.10 -3.98 -0.60
N GLN A 108 7.75 -2.95 -1.14
CA GLN A 108 9.12 -2.57 -0.84
C GLN A 108 9.13 -1.28 -0.05
N GLN A 109 10.09 -1.13 0.85
CA GLN A 109 10.32 0.09 1.61
C GLN A 109 11.58 0.80 1.14
N SER A 110 11.56 2.11 1.26
CA SER A 110 12.73 2.99 1.17
C SER A 110 12.67 3.98 2.32
N CYS A 111 13.80 4.31 2.94
CA CYS A 111 13.84 5.21 4.08
C CYS A 111 14.70 6.43 3.80
N GLY A 112 14.16 7.59 4.15
CA GLY A 112 14.81 8.88 3.94
C GLY A 112 15.82 9.19 5.03
N ARG A 113 16.80 10.02 4.72
CA ARG A 113 17.73 10.61 5.69
C ARG A 113 17.88 12.09 5.45
N GLN A 114 18.35 12.79 6.49
CA GLN A 114 18.51 14.24 6.47
C GLN A 114 17.20 14.93 6.03
N CYS A 115 16.09 14.43 6.56
CA CYS A 115 14.77 14.89 6.18
C CYS A 115 14.30 16.04 7.07
N HIS A 116 13.43 16.89 6.52
CA HIS A 116 12.83 18.02 7.20
C HIS A 116 11.30 17.97 7.08
N ARG A 117 10.60 18.54 8.05
CA ARG A 117 9.13 18.58 8.11
C ARG A 117 8.53 19.88 7.59
N HIS A 118 9.36 20.82 7.15
CA HIS A 118 8.90 22.10 6.63
C HIS A 118 8.58 21.97 5.15
N GLY A 119 7.45 22.54 4.72
CA GLY A 119 6.99 22.48 3.34
C GLY A 119 5.47 22.37 3.27
N ASN A 120 4.94 22.31 2.05
CA ASN A 120 3.53 22.03 1.82
C ASN A 120 3.21 20.59 2.28
N VAL A 121 2.16 20.42 3.09
CA VAL A 121 1.79 19.12 3.68
C VAL A 121 1.52 18.07 2.60
N ASP A 122 1.02 18.50 1.45
CA ASP A 122 0.72 17.62 0.31
C ASP A 122 1.99 17.15 -0.44
N GLU A 123 3.12 17.80 -0.22
CA GLU A 123 4.39 17.56 -0.94
C GLU A 123 5.48 16.93 -0.06
N ILE A 124 5.30 16.94 1.26
CA ILE A 124 6.25 16.36 2.20
C ILE A 124 5.86 14.93 2.59
N ASN A 125 6.86 14.09 2.80
CA ASN A 125 6.68 12.83 3.53
C ASN A 125 7.10 13.04 5.00
N PRO A 126 6.16 13.12 5.96
CA PRO A 126 6.49 13.36 7.37
C PRO A 126 7.00 12.10 8.10
N LEU A 127 6.79 10.92 7.50
CA LEU A 127 7.22 9.62 8.03
C LEU A 127 8.68 9.31 7.71
N PHE A 128 9.20 9.94 6.66
CA PHE A 128 10.52 9.66 6.07
C PHE A 128 10.66 8.19 5.64
N VAL A 129 9.52 7.58 5.29
CA VAL A 129 9.42 6.20 4.83
C VAL A 129 8.56 6.20 3.58
N ALA A 130 9.09 5.62 2.52
CA ALA A 130 8.39 5.41 1.27
C ALA A 130 8.06 3.93 1.12
N GLU A 131 6.89 3.66 0.57
CA GLU A 131 6.45 2.32 0.17
C GLU A 131 6.10 2.33 -1.31
N ARG A 132 6.18 1.16 -1.93
CA ARG A 132 5.67 0.92 -3.28
C ARG A 132 5.34 -0.54 -3.46
N ARG A 133 4.57 -0.86 -4.50
CA ARG A 133 4.39 -2.24 -4.91
C ARG A 133 5.73 -2.87 -5.27
N CYS A 134 5.87 -4.15 -4.97
CA CYS A 134 6.97 -4.95 -5.46
C CYS A 134 7.18 -4.87 -6.97
N ALA A 135 8.31 -4.28 -7.36
CA ALA A 135 8.71 -4.24 -8.75
C ALA A 135 9.06 -5.66 -9.25
N ARG A 136 8.67 -5.98 -10.49
CA ARG A 136 9.00 -7.25 -11.18
C ARG A 136 8.43 -8.51 -10.51
N VAL A 137 7.37 -8.38 -9.73
CA VAL A 137 6.61 -9.49 -9.18
C VAL A 137 5.17 -9.33 -9.64
N ASP A 138 4.65 -10.31 -10.38
CA ASP A 138 3.22 -10.35 -10.65
C ASP A 138 2.51 -10.86 -9.39
N GLN A 139 1.70 -9.99 -8.81
CA GLN A 139 0.86 -10.27 -7.64
C GLN A 139 -0.59 -9.85 -7.90
N SER A 140 -0.97 -9.74 -9.17
CA SER A 140 -2.30 -9.31 -9.62
C SER A 140 -3.42 -10.31 -9.31
N SER A 141 -3.07 -11.57 -9.04
CA SER A 141 -4.03 -12.59 -8.63
C SER A 141 -4.36 -12.44 -7.15
N ALA A 142 -5.65 -12.50 -6.79
CA ALA A 142 -6.08 -12.47 -5.41
C ALA A 142 -5.48 -13.63 -4.60
N CYS A 143 -5.05 -13.32 -3.37
CA CYS A 143 -4.55 -14.31 -2.43
C CYS A 143 -5.63 -15.30 -2.05
N VAL A 144 -5.25 -16.57 -1.86
CA VAL A 144 -6.10 -17.58 -1.27
C VAL A 144 -5.89 -17.56 0.24
N SER A 145 -6.98 -17.48 1.00
CA SER A 145 -6.98 -17.48 2.46
C SER A 145 -8.06 -18.41 2.99
N ARG A 146 -7.94 -18.85 4.23
CA ARG A 146 -8.96 -19.64 4.93
C ARG A 146 -10.26 -18.84 5.05
N ASN A 147 -11.40 -19.53 5.02
CA ASN A 147 -12.68 -18.90 5.31
C ASN A 147 -12.84 -18.68 6.82
N ILE A 148 -12.56 -17.46 7.26
CA ILE A 148 -12.80 -16.98 8.61
C ILE A 148 -13.93 -15.95 8.55
N ASN A 149 -14.95 -16.14 9.38
CA ASN A 149 -16.06 -15.19 9.55
C ASN A 149 -16.65 -14.69 8.21
N ASN A 150 -16.94 -15.61 7.30
CA ASN A 150 -17.46 -15.29 5.96
C ASN A 150 -16.55 -14.31 5.19
N CYS A 151 -15.26 -14.65 5.14
CA CYS A 151 -14.19 -13.83 4.54
C CYS A 151 -13.93 -12.45 5.18
N LYS A 152 -14.46 -12.18 6.37
CA LYS A 152 -14.07 -11.01 7.17
C LYS A 152 -12.78 -11.29 7.96
N ILE A 153 -11.67 -11.34 7.23
CA ILE A 153 -10.34 -11.66 7.79
C ILE A 153 -9.76 -10.50 8.61
N TRP A 154 -10.00 -9.26 8.19
CA TRP A 154 -9.53 -8.07 8.90
C TRP A 154 -10.62 -6.98 8.91
N PRO A 155 -10.76 -6.19 9.99
CA PRO A 155 -10.16 -6.39 11.31
C PRO A 155 -10.69 -7.64 12.01
N ASN A 156 -9.86 -8.25 12.86
CA ASN A 156 -10.26 -9.37 13.71
C ASN A 156 -10.02 -9.00 15.19
N PRO A 157 -11.08 -8.88 16.02
CA PRO A 157 -10.96 -8.48 17.42
C PRO A 157 -10.25 -9.53 18.30
N GLU A 158 -10.15 -10.77 17.82
CA GLU A 158 -9.45 -11.85 18.52
C GLU A 158 -7.93 -11.72 18.43
N VAL A 159 -7.41 -10.90 17.51
CA VAL A 159 -5.96 -10.65 17.39
C VAL A 159 -5.56 -9.64 18.47
N PRO A 160 -4.77 -10.02 19.48
CA PRO A 160 -4.40 -9.10 20.55
C PRO A 160 -3.43 -8.04 20.03
N LEU A 161 -3.77 -6.76 20.23
CA LEU A 161 -2.94 -5.61 19.89
C LEU A 161 -2.50 -4.88 21.17
N PRO A 162 -1.52 -5.43 21.93
CA PRO A 162 -1.05 -4.83 23.18
C PRO A 162 -0.38 -3.47 22.93
N ASN A 163 -0.44 -2.58 23.92
CA ASN A 163 0.13 -1.23 23.89
C ASN A 163 -0.43 -0.29 22.79
N VAL A 164 -1.45 -0.73 22.07
CA VAL A 164 -2.24 0.09 21.15
C VAL A 164 -3.35 0.76 21.95
N THR A 165 -3.37 2.10 21.97
CA THR A 165 -4.42 2.88 22.61
C THR A 165 -5.75 2.75 21.85
N ASP A 166 -6.87 3.03 22.52
CA ASP A 166 -8.20 2.89 21.91
C ASP A 166 -8.37 3.74 20.64
N GLY A 167 -7.88 4.99 20.66
CA GLY A 167 -7.92 5.85 19.47
C GLY A 167 -7.12 5.30 18.28
N ILE A 168 -5.96 4.67 18.53
CA ILE A 168 -5.19 4.01 17.44
C ILE A 168 -5.90 2.72 17.01
N ARG A 169 -6.53 2.00 17.94
CA ARG A 169 -7.30 0.80 17.63
C ARG A 169 -8.50 1.11 16.73
N GLU A 170 -9.19 2.21 16.97
CA GLU A 170 -10.27 2.69 16.09
C GLU A 170 -9.76 2.96 14.68
N ILE A 171 -8.61 3.64 14.54
CA ILE A 171 -7.96 3.88 13.24
C ILE A 171 -7.62 2.56 12.54
N ILE A 172 -7.01 1.61 13.27
CA ILE A 172 -6.62 0.31 12.74
C ILE A 172 -7.85 -0.50 12.27
N ASN A 173 -8.93 -0.47 13.04
CA ASN A 173 -10.17 -1.19 12.73
C ASN A 173 -10.98 -0.53 11.61
N GLY A 174 -10.90 0.80 11.49
CA GLY A 174 -11.51 1.56 10.40
C GLY A 174 -10.72 1.52 9.10
N PHE A 175 -9.47 1.05 9.14
CA PHE A 175 -8.63 1.00 7.95
C PHE A 175 -9.05 -0.14 7.02
N ASP A 176 -9.40 0.23 5.80
CA ASP A 176 -9.70 -0.67 4.69
C ASP A 176 -8.40 -1.31 4.17
N TYR A 177 -7.82 -2.24 4.93
CA TYR A 177 -6.56 -2.91 4.58
C TYR A 177 -6.74 -3.97 3.49
N LEU A 178 -7.75 -4.81 3.65
CA LEU A 178 -7.91 -6.06 2.93
C LEU A 178 -9.39 -6.29 2.58
N THR A 179 -9.66 -6.57 1.32
CA THR A 179 -11.00 -6.92 0.84
C THR A 179 -10.98 -8.35 0.33
N CYS A 180 -11.90 -9.17 0.82
CA CYS A 180 -12.00 -10.58 0.48
C CYS A 180 -13.41 -10.97 0.03
N ILE A 181 -13.49 -11.94 -0.86
CA ILE A 181 -14.75 -12.55 -1.31
C ILE A 181 -14.66 -14.08 -1.21
N PRO A 182 -15.79 -14.79 -0.99
CA PRO A 182 -15.80 -16.25 -0.94
C PRO A 182 -15.62 -16.87 -2.32
N GLU A 183 -14.92 -18.00 -2.36
CA GLU A 183 -14.82 -18.91 -3.50
C GLU A 183 -15.16 -20.32 -3.03
N GLN A 184 -16.13 -20.96 -3.68
CA GLN A 184 -16.42 -22.38 -3.46
C GLN A 184 -15.45 -23.23 -4.29
N ARG A 185 -14.66 -24.06 -3.62
CA ARG A 185 -13.85 -25.12 -4.25
C ARG A 185 -14.52 -26.47 -4.00
N GLU A 186 -14.01 -27.51 -4.67
CA GLU A 186 -14.61 -28.85 -4.69
C GLU A 186 -15.03 -29.36 -3.30
N ASN A 187 -14.22 -29.12 -2.26
CA ASN A 187 -14.48 -29.61 -0.90
C ASN A 187 -14.38 -28.55 0.21
N GLU A 188 -14.09 -27.29 -0.12
CA GLU A 188 -13.93 -26.24 0.89
C GLU A 188 -14.32 -24.86 0.35
N MET A 189 -14.76 -24.00 1.24
CA MET A 189 -14.93 -22.58 0.96
C MET A 189 -13.64 -21.85 1.37
N VAL A 190 -13.08 -21.08 0.46
CA VAL A 190 -11.90 -20.25 0.70
C VAL A 190 -12.22 -18.79 0.44
N CYS A 191 -11.31 -17.89 0.81
CA CYS A 191 -11.43 -16.47 0.54
C CYS A 191 -10.39 -16.02 -0.47
N ARG A 192 -10.81 -15.22 -1.43
CA ARG A 192 -9.96 -14.52 -2.39
C ARG A 192 -9.79 -13.10 -1.92
N CYS A 193 -8.55 -12.68 -1.64
CA CYS A 193 -8.27 -11.41 -0.99
C CYS A 193 -7.33 -10.52 -1.80
N CYS A 194 -7.64 -9.23 -1.84
CA CYS A 194 -6.77 -8.19 -2.38
C CYS A 194 -6.60 -7.09 -1.33
N CYS A 195 -5.41 -6.53 -1.31
CA CYS A 195 -5.02 -5.43 -0.48
C CYS A 195 -5.47 -4.11 -1.11
N HIS A 196 -5.94 -3.17 -0.29
CA HIS A 196 -6.21 -1.81 -0.72
C HIS A 196 -5.01 -1.20 -1.46
N PRO A 197 -5.20 -0.53 -2.60
CA PRO A 197 -6.47 -0.01 -3.13
C PRO A 197 -7.34 -0.98 -3.97
N PHE A 198 -7.02 -2.27 -3.97
CA PHE A 198 -7.66 -3.25 -4.86
C PHE A 198 -8.72 -4.10 -4.16
N ALA A 199 -9.68 -4.57 -4.95
CA ALA A 199 -10.66 -5.59 -4.56
C ALA A 199 -10.60 -6.78 -5.53
N PRO A 200 -10.90 -8.00 -5.09
CA PRO A 200 -10.97 -9.14 -5.99
C PRO A 200 -12.18 -9.03 -6.92
N ASN A 201 -11.97 -9.27 -8.21
CA ASN A 201 -13.03 -9.50 -9.17
C ASN A 201 -13.73 -10.84 -8.85
N PRO A 202 -15.08 -10.89 -8.76
CA PRO A 202 -15.81 -12.09 -8.36
C PRO A 202 -15.79 -13.25 -9.36
N THR A 203 -15.39 -12.99 -10.60
CA THR A 203 -15.35 -14.01 -11.65
C THR A 203 -13.92 -14.43 -11.97
N THR A 204 -12.99 -13.47 -12.07
CA THR A 204 -11.60 -13.75 -12.48
C THR A 204 -10.65 -13.93 -11.30
N PHE A 205 -11.05 -13.46 -10.10
CA PHE A 205 -10.20 -13.36 -8.92
C PHE A 205 -8.88 -12.60 -9.16
N LYS A 206 -8.88 -11.69 -10.13
CA LYS A 206 -7.83 -10.68 -10.29
C LYS A 206 -8.13 -9.48 -9.40
N CYS A 207 -7.09 -8.82 -8.93
CA CYS A 207 -7.19 -7.61 -8.13
C CYS A 207 -7.39 -6.41 -9.05
N GLU A 208 -8.51 -5.72 -8.87
CA GLU A 208 -8.91 -4.55 -9.64
C GLU A 208 -9.04 -3.35 -8.71
N PRO A 209 -8.67 -2.13 -9.15
CA PRO A 209 -8.84 -0.93 -8.33
C PRO A 209 -10.29 -0.78 -7.87
N LYS A 210 -10.48 -0.41 -6.61
CA LYS A 210 -11.82 -0.22 -6.06
C LYS A 210 -12.58 0.89 -6.82
N PRO A 211 -13.90 0.73 -7.08
CA PRO A 211 -14.66 1.65 -7.94
C PRO A 211 -14.57 3.12 -7.55
N TYR A 212 -14.61 3.46 -6.26
CA TYR A 212 -14.55 4.85 -5.79
C TYR A 212 -13.21 5.55 -6.15
N LEU A 213 -12.13 4.79 -6.33
CA LEU A 213 -10.85 5.35 -6.79
C LEU A 213 -10.88 5.69 -8.28
N ILE A 214 -11.61 4.91 -9.06
CA ILE A 214 -11.83 5.15 -10.48
C ILE A 214 -12.74 6.38 -10.67
N GLU A 215 -13.76 6.54 -9.82
CA GLU A 215 -14.66 7.70 -9.83
C GLU A 215 -13.96 9.00 -9.42
N ASN A 216 -13.14 8.96 -8.37
CA ASN A 216 -12.34 10.10 -7.93
C ASN A 216 -11.33 10.54 -9.00
N ALA A 217 -10.70 9.58 -9.70
CA ALA A 217 -9.81 9.87 -10.82
C ALA A 217 -10.54 10.50 -12.02
N LYS A 218 -11.81 10.12 -12.26
CA LYS A 218 -12.66 10.75 -13.27
C LYS A 218 -13.09 12.16 -12.86
N SER A 219 -13.39 12.40 -11.58
CA SER A 219 -13.71 13.75 -11.06
C SER A 219 -12.52 14.70 -11.20
N PHE A 220 -11.33 14.27 -10.81
CA PHE A 220 -10.10 15.07 -10.94
C PHE A 220 -9.77 15.40 -12.41
N ASN A 221 -9.96 14.43 -13.32
CA ASN A 221 -9.84 14.68 -14.77
C ASN A 221 -10.90 15.66 -15.28
N LYS A 222 -12.12 15.63 -14.73
CA LYS A 222 -13.19 16.54 -15.12
C LYS A 222 -12.87 17.98 -14.72
N ASP A 223 -12.36 18.20 -13.51
CA ASP A 223 -11.95 19.52 -13.01
C ASP A 223 -10.73 20.07 -13.77
N PHE A 224 -9.78 19.19 -14.14
CA PHE A 224 -8.63 19.55 -14.98
C PHE A 224 -9.04 19.88 -16.43
N LEU A 225 -10.00 19.15 -17.01
CA LEU A 225 -10.56 19.43 -18.34
C LEU A 225 -11.38 20.73 -18.35
N ILE A 226 -12.12 21.03 -17.28
CA ILE A 226 -12.87 22.30 -17.14
C ILE A 226 -11.91 23.49 -17.04
N SER A 227 -10.83 23.38 -16.26
CA SER A 227 -9.78 24.41 -16.17
C SER A 227 -9.07 24.64 -17.52
N SER A 228 -8.82 23.58 -18.27
CA SER A 228 -8.21 23.65 -19.60
C SER A 228 -9.14 24.28 -20.65
N ALA A 229 -10.46 24.04 -20.56
CA ALA A 229 -11.46 24.66 -21.43
C ALA A 229 -11.66 26.15 -21.15
N GLN A 230 -11.54 26.58 -19.88
CA GLN A 230 -11.59 28.01 -19.52
C GLN A 230 -10.38 28.79 -20.06
N LEU A 231 -9.18 28.19 -20.05
CA LEU A 231 -7.97 28.80 -20.60
C LEU A 231 -7.96 28.90 -22.14
N LEU A 232 -8.78 28.09 -22.83
CA LEU A 232 -8.95 28.17 -24.29
C LEU A 232 -10.02 29.17 -24.72
N ASN A 233 -11.00 29.48 -23.88
CA ASN A 233 -12.00 30.53 -24.15
C ASN A 233 -11.48 31.96 -23.87
N GLU A 234 -10.46 32.13 -23.01
CA GLU A 234 -9.84 33.45 -22.76
C GLU A 234 -8.85 33.92 -23.84
N LYS A 235 -8.53 33.06 -24.83
CA LYS A 235 -7.67 33.42 -25.96
C LYS A 235 -8.42 33.84 -27.23
N ASP A 236 -9.75 33.72 -27.27
CA ASP A 236 -10.56 34.01 -28.46
C ASP A 236 -11.38 35.32 -28.34
N THR A 237 -11.00 36.21 -27.41
CA THR A 237 -11.63 37.54 -27.22
C THR A 237 -10.61 38.69 -27.19
N ARG A 238 -9.40 38.45 -27.72
CA ARG A 238 -8.41 39.50 -27.98
C ARG A 238 -7.87 39.39 -29.40
N GLU A 239 -8.73 39.73 -30.35
CA GLU A 239 -8.38 40.47 -31.58
C GLU A 239 -9.42 41.56 -31.83
#